data_AF-A0A1G0BWY4-F1
#
_entry.id   AF-A0A1G0BWY4-F1
#
_cell.length_a   1.000
_cell.length_b   1.000
_cell.length_c   1.000
_cell.angle_alpha   90.00
_cell.angle_beta   90.00
_cell.angle_gamma   90.00
#
_symmetry.space_group_name_H-M   'P 1'
#
loop_
_entity.id
_entity.type
_entity.pdbx_description
1 polymer ?
#
loop_
_entity_poly.entity_id
_entity_poly.type
_entity_poly.pdbx_seq_one_letter_code
_entity_poly.pdbx_strand_id
1 'polypeptide(L)' 'MTRIKKILGRAEIGHISHCVAKLENDHYAVGQLAVGQMVEAGAEFETLNAAFDNWVVTLPAFPKHEPAWLESGRAKCVQA' A
#
# COMPACT_ATOMS: atom_id res chain seq x y z
N MET A 1 20.04 -0.40 12.35
CA MET A 1 19.51 -1.02 11.13
C MET A 1 19.00 -2.40 11.51
N THR A 2 17.78 -2.73 11.14
CA THR A 2 17.12 -3.98 11.54
C THR A 2 16.71 -4.77 10.31
N ARG A 3 16.81 -6.11 10.38
CA ARG A 3 16.51 -6.98 9.26
C ARG A 3 15.02 -7.32 9.17
N ILE A 4 14.53 -7.44 7.93
CA ILE A 4 13.18 -7.95 7.64
C ILE A 4 13.11 -9.45 7.90
N LYS A 5 12.26 -9.82 8.87
CA LYS A 5 11.97 -11.20 9.24
C LYS A 5 10.94 -11.85 8.31
N LYS A 6 9.86 -11.12 7.99
CA LYS A 6 8.73 -11.67 7.21
C LYS A 6 7.92 -10.56 6.52
N ILE A 7 7.42 -10.84 5.31
CA ILE A 7 6.39 -10.01 4.66
C ILE A 7 5.01 -10.43 5.18
N LEU A 8 4.24 -9.46 5.69
CA LEU A 8 2.89 -9.66 6.22
C LEU A 8 1.81 -9.46 5.17
N GLY A 9 2.02 -8.50 4.28
CA GLY A 9 1.11 -8.18 3.19
C GLY A 9 1.85 -7.56 2.02
N ARG A 10 1.31 -7.74 0.83
CA ARG A 10 1.83 -7.20 -0.43
C ARG A 10 0.67 -6.67 -1.25
N ALA A 11 0.82 -5.48 -1.80
CA ALA A 11 -0.01 -4.94 -2.87
C ALA A 11 0.87 -4.66 -4.08
N GLU A 12 0.36 -4.98 -5.26
CA GLU A 12 1.00 -4.68 -6.53
C GLU A 12 0.21 -3.59 -7.24
N ILE A 13 0.87 -2.46 -7.53
CA ILE A 13 0.28 -1.34 -8.26
C ILE A 13 1.12 -1.11 -9.50
N GLY A 14 0.56 -1.46 -10.66
CA GLY A 14 1.32 -1.52 -11.91
C GLY A 14 2.46 -2.52 -11.81
N HIS A 15 3.70 -2.05 -11.88
CA HIS A 15 4.92 -2.86 -11.76
C HIS A 15 5.61 -2.72 -10.39
N ILE A 16 5.03 -1.96 -9.46
CA ILE A 16 5.63 -1.69 -8.16
C ILE A 16 4.98 -2.56 -7.10
N SER A 17 5.81 -3.30 -6.35
CA SER A 17 5.38 -4.11 -5.22
C SER A 17 5.57 -3.35 -3.92
N HIS A 18 4.46 -2.95 -3.30
CA HIS A 18 4.46 -2.33 -1.99
C HIS A 18 4.13 -3.40 -0.94
N CYS A 19 4.98 -3.55 0.06
CA CYS A 19 4.90 -4.58 1.08
C CYS A 19 4.84 -3.93 2.46
N VAL A 20 4.14 -4.61 3.38
CA VAL A 20 4.23 -4.38 4.83
C VAL A 20 4.96 -5.58 5.41
N ALA A 21 6.00 -5.33 6.20
CA ALA A 21 6.88 -6.35 6.72
C ALA A 21 7.06 -6.23 8.23
N LYS A 22 7.34 -7.37 8.87
CA LYS A 22 7.75 -7.46 10.27
C LYS A 22 9.27 -7.60 10.35
N LEU A 23 9.88 -6.83 11.24
CA LEU A 23 11.31 -6.78 11.52
C LEU A 23 11.68 -7.78 12.64
N GLU A 24 12.98 -8.03 12.80
CA GLU A 24 13.51 -8.91 13.86
C GLU A 24 13.32 -8.36 15.28
N ASN A 25 13.25 -7.03 15.44
CA ASN A 25 12.99 -6.34 16.70
C ASN A 25 11.49 -6.16 17.02
N ASP A 26 10.63 -6.95 16.38
CA ASP A 26 9.16 -6.87 16.48
C ASP A 26 8.51 -5.57 16.00
N HIS A 27 9.26 -4.65 15.40
CA HIS A 27 8.72 -3.49 14.67
C HIS A 27 8.26 -3.87 13.26
N TYR A 28 7.75 -2.87 12.53
CA TYR A 28 7.20 -2.98 11.19
C TYR A 28 7.90 -2.01 10.23
N ALA A 29 7.86 -2.33 8.94
CA ALA A 29 8.36 -1.47 7.87
C ALA A 29 7.43 -1.56 6.66
N VAL A 30 7.36 -0.49 5.87
CA VAL A 30 6.53 -0.43 4.65
C VAL A 30 7.30 0.10 3.45
N GLY A 31 6.91 -0.33 2.26
CA GLY A 31 7.52 0.12 1.00
C GLY A 31 7.91 -1.04 0.09
N GLN A 32 8.92 -0.86 -0.75
CA GLN A 32 9.46 -1.94 -1.59
C GLN A 32 10.45 -2.76 -0.76
N LEU A 33 9.98 -3.90 -0.25
CA LEU A 33 10.70 -4.68 0.76
C LEU A 33 10.90 -6.14 0.34
N ALA A 34 12.06 -6.68 0.68
CA ALA A 34 12.37 -8.11 0.54
C ALA A 34 12.79 -8.72 1.88
N VAL A 35 12.47 -10.01 2.09
CA VAL A 35 12.93 -10.73 3.29
C VAL A 35 14.46 -10.72 3.33
N GLY A 36 15.04 -10.45 4.50
CA GLY A 36 16.49 -10.33 4.68
C GLY A 36 17.06 -8.94 4.38
N GLN A 37 16.28 -8.03 3.80
CA GLN A 37 16.69 -6.63 3.59
C GLN A 37 16.91 -5.92 4.95
N MET A 38 17.85 -4.98 4.98
CA MET A 38 18.06 -4.09 6.13
C MET A 38 17.20 -2.84 6.02
N VAL A 39 16.62 -2.44 7.14
CA VAL A 39 15.80 -1.22 7.28
C VAL A 39 16.50 -0.27 8.25
N GLU A 40 16.54 1.01 7.91
CA GLU A 40 17.07 2.05 8.79
C GLU A 40 16.10 2.38 9.91
N ALA A 41 16.61 2.79 11.07
CA ALA A 41 15.78 3.05 12.26
C ALA A 41 14.70 4.11 12.02
N GLY A 42 14.92 5.07 11.11
CA GLY A 42 13.93 6.08 10.75
C GLY A 42 12.78 5.58 9.87
N ALA A 43 12.86 4.35 9.37
CA ALA A 43 11.84 3.70 8.54
C ALA A 43 11.12 2.55 9.27
N GLU A 44 11.31 2.46 10.60
CA GLU A 44 10.66 1.47 11.45
C GLU A 44 9.41 2.06 12.13
N PHE A 45 8.39 1.24 12.30
CA PHE A 45 7.14 1.59 12.97
C PHE A 45 6.91 0.63 14.13
N GLU A 46 6.58 1.16 15.31
CA GLU A 46 6.31 0.33 16.50
C GLU A 46 5.03 -0.52 16.34
N THR A 47 4.07 -0.04 15.57
CA THR A 47 2.77 -0.72 15.39
C THR A 47 2.45 -0.97 13.92
N LEU A 48 1.68 -2.04 13.67
CA LEU A 48 1.22 -2.37 12.33
C LEU A 48 0.32 -1.26 11.75
N ASN A 49 -0.49 -0.60 12.58
CA ASN A 49 -1.35 0.49 12.15
C ASN A 49 -0.53 1.70 11.69
N ALA A 50 0.48 2.13 12.45
CA ALA A 50 1.34 3.24 12.05
C ALA A 50 2.10 2.95 10.73
N ALA A 51 2.53 1.71 10.55
CA ALA A 51 3.07 1.22 9.29
C ALA A 51 2.05 1.34 8.16
N PHE A 52 0.83 0.84 8.35
CA PHE A 52 -0.25 0.89 7.35
C PHE A 52 -0.66 2.32 6.99
N ASP A 53 -0.79 3.22 7.97
CA ASP A 53 -1.15 4.60 7.73
C ASP A 53 -0.13 5.26 6.80
N ASN A 54 1.17 5.05 7.04
CA ASN A 54 2.25 5.52 6.17
C ASN A 54 2.25 4.81 4.81
N TRP A 55 1.94 3.52 4.78
CA TRP A 55 1.88 2.73 3.55
C TRP A 55 0.86 3.28 2.57
N VAL A 56 -0.34 3.62 3.04
CA VAL A 56 -1.42 4.17 2.21
C VAL A 56 -1.02 5.51 1.59
N VAL A 57 -0.26 6.36 2.32
CA VAL A 57 0.24 7.64 1.77
C VAL A 57 1.28 7.44 0.67
N THR A 58 1.99 6.30 0.66
CA THR A 58 2.98 5.98 -0.36
C THR A 58 2.40 5.35 -1.63
N LEU A 59 1.14 4.94 -1.60
CA LEU A 59 0.48 4.45 -2.80
C LEU A 59 0.22 5.64 -3.73
N PRO A 60 0.49 5.54 -5.03
CA PRO A 60 0.07 6.57 -5.96
C PRO A 60 -1.43 6.76 -5.74
N ALA A 61 -1.86 8.00 -5.52
CA ALA A 61 -3.27 8.31 -5.47
C ALA A 61 -3.85 7.73 -6.75
N PHE A 62 -4.64 6.66 -6.63
CA PHE A 62 -5.40 6.18 -7.77
C PHE A 62 -6.10 7.43 -8.30
N PRO A 63 -5.92 7.81 -9.59
CA PRO A 63 -6.85 8.76 -10.14
C PRO A 63 -8.21 8.17 -9.80
N LYS A 64 -9.10 9.00 -9.23
CA LYS A 64 -10.51 8.66 -9.17
C LYS A 64 -10.90 8.42 -10.63
N HIS A 65 -10.73 7.20 -11.13
CA HIS A 65 -11.45 6.72 -12.27
C HIS A 65 -12.87 6.65 -11.73
N GLU A 66 -13.52 7.80 -11.77
CA GLU A 66 -14.93 7.85 -12.06
C GLU A 66 -15.13 6.84 -13.19
N PRO A 67 -15.90 5.78 -12.94
CA PRO A 67 -15.88 4.65 -13.84
C PRO A 67 -16.39 5.13 -15.20
N ALA A 68 -15.72 4.73 -16.28
CA ALA A 68 -15.96 5.23 -17.64
C ALA A 68 -17.41 5.05 -18.16
N TRP A 69 -18.27 4.34 -17.43
CA TRP A 69 -19.71 4.27 -17.71
C TRP A 69 -20.49 5.51 -17.28
N LEU A 70 -19.91 6.43 -16.48
CA LEU A 70 -20.59 7.66 -16.05
C LEU A 70 -20.61 8.75 -17.14
N GLU A 71 -19.65 8.75 -18.07
CA GLU A 71 -19.60 9.75 -19.16
C GLU A 71 -20.39 9.35 -20.42
N SER A 72 -20.74 8.07 -20.57
CA SER A 72 -21.46 7.58 -21.78
C SER A 72 -22.97 7.39 -21.58
N GLY A 73 -23.50 7.79 -20.41
CA GLY A 73 -24.85 7.46 -20.00
C GLY A 73 -25.68 8.69 -19.65
N ARG A 74 -26.01 9.55 -20.63
CA ARG A 74 -27.33 10.21 -20.62
C ARG A 74 -28.38 9.10 -20.73
N ALA A 75 -28.63 8.40 -19.64
CA ALA A 75 -29.81 7.58 -19.47
C ALA A 75 -30.99 8.53 -19.55
N LYS A 76 -31.59 8.61 -20.74
CA LYS A 76 -32.94 9.13 -20.88
C LYS A 76 -33.78 8.27 -19.94
N CYS A 77 -34.29 8.86 -18.86
CA CYS A 77 -35.45 8.32 -18.16
C CYS A 77 -36.56 8.19 -19.21
N VAL A 78 -36.74 7.00 -19.76
CA VAL A 78 -37.96 6.65 -20.48
C VAL A 78 -38.93 6.20 -19.40
N GLN A 79 -39.76 7.15 -18.95
CA GLN A 79 -41.00 6.79 -18.28
C GLN A 79 -41.97 6.27 -19.34
N ALA A 80 -42.45 5.04 -19.14
CA ALA A 80 -43.70 4.53 -19.68
C ALA A 80 -44.30 3.57 -18.65
#